data_AF-A0A538L4G2-F1
#
_entry.id   AF-A0A538L4G2-F1
#
_cell.length_a   1.000
_cell.length_b   1.000
_cell.length_c   1.000
_cell.angle_alpha   90.00
_cell.angle_beta   90.00
_cell.angle_gamma   90.00
#
_symmetry.space_group_name_H-M   'P 1'
#
loop_
_entity.id
_entity.type
_entity.pdbx_description
1 polymer ?
#
loop_
_entity_poly.entity_id
_entity_poly.type
_entity_poly.pdbx_seq_one_letter_code
_entity_poly.pdbx_strand_id
1 'polypeptide(L)'
;MRQASGDLFPTDSPIPASQMIGRSDDVREIATALANGTNLIIAAPRRTGKTSVCDAALGRLRRNRFYTARLDLFRIADAAELAETLALAVIANRSPIHRLVRRAREVGRVALNATQAAAVLKLKSQLGDAVELAITPGWAAQDPERALDLALELPDRVARADGRRMIVFFDEFQEVAGERRPYGNPDAVTKRMRAIFQRSSEVSYLFAGSLEHMMRDLFAPSHRAFSGFGGFHTLRAITVADWSRGLLERFAADDCVKRRSTATRWRWSRRSSRSGACTRTPSRLRARWPIGSRFRSGCRRRFATGC
;
A
#
# COMPACT_ATOMS: atom_id res chain seq x y z
N MET A 1 12.96 -25.60 13.69
CA MET A 1 12.53 -26.02 12.31
C MET A 1 13.15 -25.03 11.34
N ARG A 2 13.90 -25.48 10.31
CA ARG A 2 14.60 -24.57 9.39
C ARG A 2 13.58 -23.70 8.64
N GLN A 3 13.82 -22.39 8.58
CA GLN A 3 13.05 -21.49 7.72
C GLN A 3 13.83 -21.23 6.43
N ALA A 4 13.15 -21.15 5.29
CA ALA A 4 13.83 -20.81 4.05
C ALA A 4 14.32 -19.35 4.09
N SER A 5 15.42 -19.04 3.42
CA SER A 5 15.93 -17.66 3.36
C SER A 5 14.89 -16.67 2.80
N GLY A 6 14.01 -17.14 1.89
CA GLY A 6 12.91 -16.35 1.35
C GLY A 6 11.82 -16.04 2.38
N ASP A 7 11.59 -16.94 3.34
CA ASP A 7 10.64 -16.71 4.44
C ASP A 7 11.21 -15.71 5.47
N LEU A 8 12.51 -15.79 5.70
CA LEU A 8 13.24 -14.88 6.59
C LEU A 8 13.42 -13.49 5.98
N PHE A 9 13.61 -13.40 4.66
CA PHE A 9 13.87 -12.17 3.92
C PHE A 9 13.05 -12.12 2.62
N PRO A 10 11.73 -11.94 2.71
CA PRO A 10 10.88 -11.82 1.53
C PRO A 10 11.27 -10.59 0.71
N THR A 11 11.40 -10.77 -0.60
CA THR A 11 11.82 -9.70 -1.55
C THR A 11 10.72 -9.24 -2.50
N ASP A 12 9.72 -10.09 -2.73
CA ASP A 12 8.82 -9.95 -3.88
C ASP A 12 7.43 -9.43 -3.49
N SER A 13 7.19 -9.17 -2.21
CA SER A 13 5.90 -8.70 -1.70
C SER A 13 6.06 -7.79 -0.48
N PRO A 14 5.09 -6.89 -0.23
CA PRO A 14 5.01 -6.17 1.03
C PRO A 14 5.03 -7.14 2.21
N ILE A 15 5.74 -6.75 3.27
CA ILE A 15 5.93 -7.59 4.46
C ILE A 15 4.88 -7.25 5.52
N PRO A 16 4.39 -8.23 6.29
CA PRO A 16 3.48 -7.94 7.38
C PRO A 16 4.18 -7.12 8.47
N ALA A 17 3.38 -6.35 9.22
CA ALA A 17 3.88 -5.49 10.30
C ALA A 17 4.72 -6.26 11.34
N SER A 18 4.39 -7.52 11.60
CA SER A 18 5.13 -8.40 12.54
C SER A 18 6.54 -8.74 12.09
N GLN A 19 6.83 -8.65 10.79
CA GLN A 19 8.15 -8.92 10.24
C GLN A 19 8.92 -7.63 9.96
N MET A 20 8.33 -6.45 10.14
CA MET A 20 8.98 -5.19 9.80
C MET A 20 10.13 -4.87 10.75
N ILE A 21 11.25 -4.42 10.18
CA ILE A 21 12.42 -3.97 10.95
C ILE A 21 12.40 -2.45 11.04
N GLY A 22 12.41 -1.92 12.27
CA GLY A 22 12.28 -0.48 12.51
C GLY A 22 10.94 0.09 12.04
N ARG A 23 10.92 1.39 11.68
CA ARG A 23 9.76 2.09 11.09
C ARG A 23 8.51 2.19 11.97
N SER A 24 8.57 1.73 13.23
CA SER A 24 7.45 1.77 14.17
C SER A 24 6.93 3.20 14.39
N ASP A 25 7.83 4.18 14.42
CA ASP A 25 7.45 5.58 14.53
C ASP A 25 6.77 6.11 13.25
N ASP A 26 7.22 5.69 12.06
CA ASP A 26 6.58 6.08 10.79
C ASP A 26 5.14 5.55 10.76
N VAL A 27 4.95 4.28 11.14
CA VAL A 27 3.62 3.67 11.27
C VAL A 27 2.73 4.44 12.25
N ARG A 28 3.30 4.84 13.40
CA ARG A 28 2.56 5.55 14.43
C ARG A 28 2.14 6.94 13.94
N GLU A 29 3.07 7.70 13.39
CA GLU A 29 2.84 9.05 12.87
C GLU A 29 1.81 9.05 11.73
N ILE A 30 1.96 8.15 10.76
CA ILE A 30 1.01 8.00 9.64
C ILE A 30 -0.38 7.64 10.18
N ALA A 31 -0.48 6.65 11.06
CA ALA A 31 -1.77 6.23 11.62
C ALA A 31 -2.42 7.35 12.44
N THR A 32 -1.66 8.09 13.25
CA THR A 32 -2.19 9.20 14.06
C THR A 32 -2.69 10.34 13.18
N ALA A 33 -1.92 10.75 12.17
CA ALA A 33 -2.32 11.80 11.23
C ALA A 33 -3.62 11.43 10.50
N LEU A 34 -3.70 10.22 9.95
CA LEU A 34 -4.90 9.75 9.26
C LEU A 34 -6.10 9.62 10.21
N ALA A 35 -5.91 9.12 11.43
CA ALA A 35 -6.98 9.06 12.43
C ALA A 35 -7.56 10.45 12.75
N ASN A 36 -6.70 11.48 12.73
CA ASN A 36 -7.05 12.87 13.00
C ASN A 36 -7.61 13.62 11.79
N GLY A 37 -7.78 12.98 10.63
CA GLY A 37 -8.37 13.63 9.46
C GLY A 37 -7.35 14.20 8.48
N THR A 38 -6.05 14.02 8.73
CA THR A 38 -5.01 14.57 7.88
C THR A 38 -4.71 13.64 6.71
N ASN A 39 -4.87 14.15 5.49
CA ASN A 39 -4.44 13.44 4.28
C ASN A 39 -2.91 13.44 4.18
N LEU A 40 -2.33 12.31 3.77
CA LEU A 40 -0.89 12.13 3.68
C LEU A 40 -0.44 11.66 2.30
N ILE A 41 0.75 12.12 1.91
CA ILE A 41 1.40 11.78 0.65
C ILE A 41 2.78 11.18 0.97
N ILE A 42 3.04 9.98 0.46
CA ILE A 42 4.31 9.27 0.60
C ILE A 42 4.92 9.10 -0.79
N ALA A 43 5.95 9.89 -1.06
CA ALA A 43 6.78 9.76 -2.25
C ALA A 43 8.12 9.16 -1.83
N ALA A 44 8.40 7.93 -2.26
CA ALA A 44 9.65 7.25 -1.93
C ALA A 44 10.03 6.24 -3.02
N PRO A 45 11.32 5.97 -3.28
CA PRO A 45 11.73 5.10 -4.37
C PRO A 45 11.27 3.65 -4.15
N ARG A 46 11.32 2.85 -5.22
CA ARG A 46 11.01 1.41 -5.14
C ARG A 46 11.89 0.72 -4.10
N ARG A 47 11.34 -0.32 -3.46
CA ARG A 47 12.02 -1.16 -2.44
C ARG A 47 12.43 -0.44 -1.15
N THR A 48 11.81 0.70 -0.84
CA THR A 48 11.94 1.37 0.47
C THR A 48 11.01 0.81 1.56
N GLY A 49 10.08 -0.09 1.19
CA GLY A 49 9.08 -0.65 2.11
C GLY A 49 7.85 0.24 2.32
N LYS A 50 7.62 1.25 1.46
CA LYS A 50 6.49 2.19 1.56
C LYS A 50 5.15 1.48 1.78
N THR A 51 4.83 0.51 0.91
CA THR A 51 3.58 -0.25 0.97
C THR A 51 3.46 -1.02 2.28
N SER A 52 4.53 -1.68 2.75
CA SER A 52 4.55 -2.39 4.03
C SER A 52 4.28 -1.46 5.23
N VAL A 53 4.85 -0.25 5.22
CA VAL A 53 4.63 0.76 6.26
C VAL A 53 3.18 1.27 6.24
N CYS A 54 2.64 1.58 5.06
CA CYS A 54 1.25 1.98 4.88
C CYS A 54 0.28 0.88 5.35
N ASP A 55 0.52 -0.38 4.95
CA ASP A 55 -0.28 -1.53 5.37
C ASP A 55 -0.24 -1.74 6.89
N ALA A 56 0.92 -1.57 7.50
CA ALA A 56 1.06 -1.63 8.95
C ALA A 56 0.26 -0.52 9.65
N ALA A 57 0.25 0.70 9.08
CA ALA A 57 -0.54 1.82 9.58
C ALA A 57 -2.05 1.57 9.45
N LEU A 58 -2.51 1.09 8.28
CA LEU A 58 -3.90 0.66 8.08
C LEU A 58 -4.29 -0.46 9.04
N GLY A 59 -3.42 -1.45 9.24
CA GLY A 59 -3.63 -2.53 10.22
C GLY A 59 -3.81 -2.00 11.64
N ARG A 60 -3.06 -0.96 12.03
CA ARG A 60 -3.24 -0.26 13.32
C ARG A 60 -4.57 0.47 13.40
N LEU A 61 -4.95 1.19 12.35
CA LEU A 61 -6.23 1.89 12.26
C LEU A 61 -7.42 0.93 12.35
N ARG A 62 -7.38 -0.21 11.66
CA ARG A 62 -8.41 -1.27 11.74
C ARG A 62 -8.60 -1.80 13.16
N ARG A 63 -7.50 -2.03 13.89
CA ARG A 63 -7.56 -2.46 15.31
C ARG A 63 -8.22 -1.39 16.19
N ASN A 64 -8.07 -0.12 15.83
CA ASN A 64 -8.72 1.03 16.46
C ASN A 64 -10.10 1.34 15.86
N ARG A 65 -10.74 0.36 15.21
CA ARG A 65 -12.14 0.42 14.71
C ARG A 65 -12.40 1.40 13.56
N PHE A 66 -11.36 1.90 12.90
CA PHE A 66 -11.50 2.63 11.64
C PHE A 66 -11.79 1.67 10.49
N TYR A 67 -12.53 2.15 9.50
CA TYR A 67 -12.62 1.47 8.21
C TYR A 67 -11.40 1.80 7.35
N THR A 68 -10.99 0.83 6.54
CA THR A 68 -9.85 0.99 5.64
C THR A 68 -10.14 0.36 4.29
N ALA A 69 -9.85 1.06 3.22
CA ALA A 69 -9.84 0.56 1.86
C ALA A 69 -8.46 0.80 1.25
N ARG A 70 -7.94 -0.18 0.51
CA ARG A 70 -6.67 -0.05 -0.21
C ARG A 70 -6.89 -0.36 -1.68
N LEU A 71 -6.27 0.44 -2.54
CA LEU A 71 -6.24 0.26 -3.99
C LEU A 71 -4.78 0.34 -4.45
N ASP A 72 -4.38 -0.59 -5.30
CA ASP A 72 -3.08 -0.55 -5.99
C ASP A 72 -3.35 -0.17 -7.45
N LEU A 73 -3.18 1.11 -7.78
CA LEU A 73 -3.55 1.62 -9.11
C LEU A 73 -2.69 0.98 -10.21
N PHE A 74 -1.48 0.52 -9.91
CA PHE A 74 -0.66 -0.17 -10.90
C PHE A 74 -1.29 -1.48 -11.41
N ARG A 75 -2.20 -2.08 -10.63
CA ARG A 75 -2.87 -3.35 -10.98
C ARG A 75 -4.24 -3.18 -11.62
N ILE A 76 -4.78 -1.97 -11.64
CA ILE A 76 -6.13 -1.68 -12.14
C ILE A 76 -6.02 -1.15 -13.56
N ALA A 77 -6.67 -1.84 -14.50
CA ALA A 77 -6.52 -1.60 -15.93
C ALA A 77 -7.21 -0.31 -16.41
N ASP A 78 -8.39 0.01 -15.87
CA ASP A 78 -9.18 1.15 -16.34
C ASP A 78 -10.09 1.78 -15.26
N ALA A 79 -10.83 2.84 -15.64
CA ALA A 79 -11.70 3.60 -14.74
C ALA A 79 -12.90 2.79 -14.23
N ALA A 80 -13.44 1.86 -15.03
CA ALA A 80 -14.55 1.01 -14.62
C ALA A 80 -14.07 0.01 -13.56
N GLU A 81 -12.92 -0.64 -13.79
CA GLU A 81 -12.29 -1.54 -12.81
C GLU A 81 -11.90 -0.79 -11.53
N LEU A 82 -11.44 0.47 -11.63
CA LEU A 82 -11.18 1.32 -10.48
C LEU A 82 -12.44 1.54 -9.64
N ALA A 83 -13.56 1.86 -10.30
CA ALA A 83 -14.84 2.08 -9.64
C ALA A 83 -15.33 0.82 -8.91
N GLU A 84 -15.28 -0.34 -9.57
CA GLU A 84 -15.68 -1.62 -8.96
C GLU A 84 -14.76 -2.02 -7.81
N THR A 85 -13.44 -1.90 -8.00
CA THR A 85 -12.44 -2.25 -6.98
C THR A 85 -12.58 -1.38 -5.74
N LEU A 86 -12.79 -0.07 -5.91
CA LEU A 86 -13.06 0.85 -4.81
C LEU A 86 -14.35 0.48 -4.07
N ALA A 87 -15.43 0.24 -4.81
CA ALA A 87 -16.71 -0.10 -4.21
C ALA A 87 -16.64 -1.39 -3.37
N LEU A 88 -15.96 -2.42 -3.88
CA LEU A 88 -15.72 -3.67 -3.16
C LEU A 88 -14.87 -3.46 -1.91
N ALA A 89 -13.75 -2.75 -2.01
CA ALA A 89 -12.86 -2.50 -0.89
C ALA A 89 -13.55 -1.72 0.23
N VAL A 90 -14.43 -0.77 -0.13
CA VAL A 90 -15.26 -0.02 0.81
C VAL A 90 -16.29 -0.93 1.48
N ILE A 91 -17.07 -1.68 0.69
CA ILE A 91 -18.14 -2.55 1.21
C ILE A 91 -17.58 -3.71 2.04
N ALA A 92 -16.36 -4.17 1.78
CA ALA A 92 -15.68 -5.20 2.56
C ALA A 92 -15.55 -4.88 4.05
N ASN A 93 -15.58 -3.58 4.42
CA ASN A 93 -15.55 -3.14 5.82
C ASN A 93 -16.83 -3.49 6.58
N ARG A 94 -17.94 -3.78 5.88
CA ARG A 94 -19.21 -4.20 6.47
C ARG A 94 -19.38 -5.72 6.32
N SER A 95 -18.83 -6.51 7.24
CA SER A 95 -18.71 -7.97 7.09
C SER A 95 -19.99 -8.74 6.70
N PRO A 96 -21.18 -8.45 7.25
CA PRO A 96 -22.42 -9.11 6.81
C PRO A 96 -22.77 -8.79 5.35
N ILE A 97 -22.55 -7.54 4.96
CA ILE A 97 -22.85 -7.03 3.62
C ILE A 97 -21.82 -7.56 2.62
N HIS A 98 -20.54 -7.60 2.97
CA HIS A 98 -19.51 -8.19 2.13
C HIS A 98 -19.81 -9.65 1.74
N ARG A 99 -20.27 -10.47 2.69
CA ARG A 99 -20.68 -11.85 2.40
C ARG A 99 -21.87 -11.92 1.44
N LEU A 100 -22.85 -11.03 1.64
CA LEU A 100 -24.02 -10.92 0.76
C LEU A 100 -23.60 -10.51 -0.65
N VAL A 101 -22.75 -9.49 -0.78
CA VAL A 101 -22.22 -9.00 -2.04
C VAL A 101 -21.42 -10.08 -2.77
N ARG A 102 -20.53 -10.79 -2.08
CA ARG A 102 -19.76 -11.89 -2.68
C ARG A 102 -20.68 -12.98 -3.23
N ARG A 103 -21.67 -13.40 -2.45
CA ARG A 103 -22.67 -14.38 -2.90
C ARG A 103 -23.45 -13.87 -4.10
N ALA A 104 -23.91 -12.62 -4.07
CA ALA A 104 -24.67 -12.02 -5.17
C ALA A 104 -23.87 -11.98 -6.48
N ARG A 105 -22.55 -11.77 -6.41
CA ARG A 105 -21.64 -11.85 -7.55
C ARG A 105 -21.38 -13.28 -8.03
N GLU A 106 -21.19 -14.23 -7.11
CA GLU A 106 -20.85 -15.63 -7.42
C GLU A 106 -22.03 -16.40 -8.04
N VAL A 107 -23.24 -16.27 -7.47
CA VAL A 107 -24.41 -17.06 -7.89
C VAL A 107 -25.47 -16.25 -8.65
N GLY A 108 -25.24 -14.94 -8.81
CA GLY A 108 -26.21 -14.02 -9.41
C GLY A 108 -27.35 -13.64 -8.45
N ARG A 109 -27.94 -12.46 -8.68
CA ARG A 109 -29.00 -11.90 -7.81
C ARG A 109 -30.29 -12.72 -7.80
N VAL A 110 -30.60 -13.40 -8.90
CA VAL A 110 -31.81 -14.24 -9.06
C VAL A 110 -31.76 -15.48 -8.15
N ALA A 111 -30.57 -15.95 -7.79
CA ALA A 111 -30.37 -17.08 -6.90
C ALA A 111 -30.35 -16.69 -5.40
N LEU A 112 -30.56 -15.40 -5.08
CA LEU A 112 -30.67 -14.95 -3.69
C LEU A 112 -32.04 -15.31 -3.13
N ASN A 113 -32.08 -15.74 -1.86
CA ASN A 113 -33.37 -15.93 -1.18
C ASN A 113 -34.02 -14.56 -0.87
N ALA A 114 -35.31 -14.58 -0.49
CA ALA A 114 -36.09 -13.36 -0.26
C ALA A 114 -35.46 -12.42 0.79
N THR A 115 -34.85 -12.96 1.86
CA THR A 115 -34.22 -12.14 2.91
C THR A 115 -32.94 -11.48 2.42
N GLN A 116 -32.13 -12.18 1.62
CA GLN A 116 -30.93 -11.66 0.98
C GLN A 116 -31.27 -10.60 -0.07
N ALA A 117 -32.28 -10.84 -0.90
CA ALA A 117 -32.75 -9.87 -1.87
C ALA A 117 -33.23 -8.57 -1.18
N ALA A 118 -34.05 -8.69 -0.12
CA ALA A 118 -34.50 -7.56 0.68
C ALA A 118 -33.32 -6.78 1.31
N ALA A 119 -32.28 -7.49 1.78
CA ALA A 119 -31.08 -6.86 2.30
C ALA A 119 -30.32 -6.07 1.22
N VAL A 120 -30.22 -6.58 -0.01
CA VAL A 120 -29.62 -5.84 -1.13
C VAL A 120 -30.44 -4.59 -1.48
N LEU A 121 -31.77 -4.70 -1.51
CA LEU A 121 -32.66 -3.54 -1.72
C LEU A 121 -32.47 -2.47 -0.63
N LYS A 122 -32.37 -2.87 0.64
CA LYS A 122 -32.08 -1.97 1.76
C LYS A 122 -30.71 -1.29 1.62
N LEU A 123 -29.70 -1.99 1.11
CA LEU A 123 -28.40 -1.37 0.84
C LEU A 123 -28.49 -0.34 -0.26
N LYS A 124 -29.19 -0.66 -1.34
CA LYS A 124 -29.43 0.28 -2.44
C LYS A 124 -30.17 1.53 -1.96
N SER A 125 -31.15 1.41 -1.06
CA SER A 125 -31.84 2.59 -0.51
C SER A 125 -30.94 3.45 0.39
N GLN A 126 -29.95 2.86 1.07
CA GLN A 126 -29.03 3.59 1.96
C GLN A 126 -27.84 4.21 1.24
N LEU A 127 -27.27 3.51 0.26
CA LEU A 127 -26.01 3.88 -0.39
C LEU A 127 -26.19 4.31 -1.85
N GLY A 128 -27.38 4.12 -2.42
CA GLY A 128 -27.70 4.43 -3.81
C GLY A 128 -27.16 3.41 -4.81
N ASP A 129 -27.01 3.84 -6.06
CA ASP A 129 -26.51 3.00 -7.17
C ASP A 129 -25.06 2.55 -6.99
N ALA A 130 -24.29 3.18 -6.10
CA ALA A 130 -22.91 2.79 -5.81
C ALA A 130 -22.78 1.35 -5.28
N VAL A 131 -23.87 0.76 -4.77
CA VAL A 131 -23.90 -0.66 -4.38
C VAL A 131 -23.85 -1.58 -5.59
N GLU A 132 -24.41 -1.17 -6.73
CA GLU A 132 -24.41 -1.98 -7.95
C GLU A 132 -22.99 -2.21 -8.48
N LEU A 133 -22.08 -1.24 -8.29
CA LEU A 133 -20.65 -1.39 -8.59
C LEU A 133 -20.03 -2.61 -7.91
N ALA A 134 -20.44 -2.90 -6.67
CA ALA A 134 -19.92 -4.03 -5.92
C ALA A 134 -20.73 -5.32 -6.12
N ILE A 135 -21.97 -5.27 -6.61
CA ILE A 135 -22.84 -6.45 -6.72
C ILE A 135 -22.95 -6.98 -8.14
N THR A 136 -22.96 -6.10 -9.13
CA THR A 136 -23.30 -6.41 -10.52
C THR A 136 -22.04 -6.28 -11.37
N PRO A 137 -21.40 -7.40 -11.77
CA PRO A 137 -20.20 -7.36 -12.59
C PRO A 137 -20.44 -6.64 -13.93
N GLY A 138 -19.51 -5.77 -14.34
CA GLY A 138 -19.62 -5.04 -15.60
C GLY A 138 -20.60 -3.88 -15.57
N TRP A 139 -21.23 -3.59 -14.42
CA TRP A 139 -22.11 -2.42 -14.28
C TRP A 139 -21.35 -1.11 -14.54
N ALA A 140 -20.09 -1.05 -14.10
CA ALA A 140 -19.25 0.12 -14.31
C ALA A 140 -18.89 0.36 -15.78
N ALA A 141 -18.90 -0.68 -16.63
CA ALA A 141 -18.54 -0.56 -18.04
C ALA A 141 -19.62 0.15 -18.88
N GLN A 142 -20.86 0.24 -18.38
CA GLN A 142 -21.96 0.90 -19.08
C GLN A 142 -21.79 2.43 -19.12
N ASP A 143 -21.31 2.99 -18.01
CA ASP A 143 -20.98 4.41 -17.86
C ASP A 143 -19.81 4.55 -16.87
N PRO A 144 -18.55 4.42 -17.36
CA PRO A 144 -17.37 4.45 -16.50
C PRO A 144 -17.20 5.76 -15.73
N GLU A 145 -17.68 6.87 -16.30
CA GLU A 145 -17.57 8.17 -15.67
C GLU A 145 -18.50 8.29 -14.46
N ARG A 146 -19.79 7.97 -14.63
CA ARG A 146 -20.75 7.94 -13.54
C ARG A 146 -20.38 6.89 -12.50
N ALA A 147 -19.89 5.72 -12.94
CA ALA A 147 -19.41 4.68 -12.06
C ALA A 147 -18.28 5.17 -11.16
N LEU A 148 -17.32 5.90 -11.73
CA LEU A 148 -16.22 6.49 -10.96
C LEU A 148 -16.72 7.52 -9.95
N ASP A 149 -17.65 8.42 -10.33
CA ASP A 149 -18.24 9.39 -9.39
C ASP A 149 -18.92 8.69 -8.20
N LEU A 150 -19.78 7.70 -8.48
CA LEU A 150 -20.45 6.90 -7.46
C LEU A 150 -19.46 6.18 -6.54
N ALA A 151 -18.39 5.61 -7.10
CA ALA A 151 -17.37 4.92 -6.34
C ALA A 151 -16.57 5.87 -5.44
N LEU A 152 -16.20 7.05 -5.93
CA LEU A 152 -15.41 8.04 -5.19
C LEU A 152 -16.20 8.67 -4.03
N GLU A 153 -17.53 8.77 -4.15
CA GLU A 153 -18.42 9.24 -3.08
C GLU A 153 -18.72 8.17 -2.02
N LEU A 154 -18.64 6.89 -2.38
CA LEU A 154 -19.05 5.79 -1.52
C LEU A 154 -18.31 5.72 -0.17
N PRO A 155 -16.98 5.93 -0.07
CA PRO A 155 -16.26 5.93 1.21
C PRO A 155 -16.91 6.82 2.27
N ASP A 156 -17.25 8.05 1.89
CA ASP A 156 -17.79 9.06 2.80
C ASP A 156 -19.25 8.76 3.18
N ARG A 157 -20.05 8.30 2.21
CA ARG A 157 -21.42 7.81 2.48
C ARG A 157 -21.42 6.67 3.49
N VAL A 158 -20.53 5.70 3.32
CA VAL A 158 -20.39 4.55 4.24
C VAL A 158 -19.91 5.00 5.62
N ALA A 159 -18.91 5.87 5.66
CA ALA A 159 -18.35 6.37 6.90
C ALA A 159 -19.38 7.16 7.73
N ARG A 160 -20.15 8.05 7.09
CA ARG A 160 -21.24 8.81 7.74
C ARG A 160 -22.37 7.90 8.21
N ALA A 161 -22.84 6.98 7.35
CA ALA A 161 -23.93 6.08 7.69
C ALA A 161 -23.63 5.18 8.90
N ASP A 162 -22.36 4.81 9.09
CA ASP A 162 -21.94 3.95 10.21
C ASP A 162 -21.38 4.72 11.40
N GLY A 163 -21.22 6.05 11.29
CA GLY A 163 -20.52 6.87 12.29
C GLY A 163 -19.07 6.42 12.51
N ARG A 164 -18.40 5.93 11.46
CA ARG A 164 -17.05 5.35 11.53
C ARG A 164 -16.18 5.90 10.42
N ARG A 165 -15.15 6.67 10.80
CA ARG A 165 -14.21 7.26 9.84
C ARG A 165 -13.52 6.20 8.99
N MET A 166 -13.27 6.55 7.73
CA MET A 166 -12.64 5.67 6.76
C MET A 166 -11.30 6.22 6.30
N ILE A 167 -10.34 5.32 6.10
CA ILE A 167 -9.06 5.65 5.46
C ILE A 167 -9.03 4.96 4.10
N VAL A 168 -8.82 5.75 3.05
CA VAL A 168 -8.65 5.22 1.69
C VAL A 168 -7.18 5.39 1.29
N PHE A 169 -6.52 4.28 1.04
CA PHE A 169 -5.13 4.23 0.60
C PHE A 169 -5.06 3.94 -0.89
N PHE A 170 -4.58 4.91 -1.66
CA PHE A 170 -4.19 4.75 -3.06
C PHE A 170 -2.67 4.52 -3.16
N ASP A 171 -2.28 3.28 -3.44
CA ASP A 171 -0.89 2.90 -3.74
C ASP A 171 -0.62 3.07 -5.24
N GLU A 172 0.64 3.33 -5.57
CA GLU A 172 1.10 3.72 -6.91
C GLU A 172 0.23 4.82 -7.55
N PHE A 173 -0.11 5.85 -6.76
CA PHE A 173 -1.05 6.90 -7.19
C PHE A 173 -0.61 7.64 -8.45
N GLN A 174 0.68 7.68 -8.75
CA GLN A 174 1.19 8.32 -9.96
C GLN A 174 0.63 7.73 -11.26
N GLU A 175 0.06 6.52 -11.24
CA GLU A 175 -0.58 5.90 -12.41
C GLU A 175 -1.75 6.71 -12.96
N VAL A 176 -2.42 7.55 -12.14
CA VAL A 176 -3.47 8.47 -12.62
C VAL A 176 -2.95 9.53 -13.59
N ALA A 177 -1.65 9.82 -13.53
CA ALA A 177 -0.95 10.72 -14.44
C ALA A 177 -0.02 9.97 -15.41
N GLY A 178 -0.11 8.64 -15.46
CA GLY A 178 0.71 7.83 -16.35
C GLY A 178 0.38 8.09 -17.82
N GLU A 179 1.39 7.97 -18.67
CA GLU A 179 1.27 8.19 -20.12
C GLU A 179 0.24 7.26 -20.79
N ARG A 180 0.05 6.06 -20.24
CA ARG A 180 -0.95 5.09 -20.73
C ARG A 180 -2.39 5.54 -20.51
N ARG A 181 -2.62 6.53 -19.64
CA ARG A 181 -3.94 7.11 -19.32
C ARG A 181 -5.02 6.04 -19.08
N PRO A 182 -4.76 5.03 -18.22
CA PRO A 182 -5.68 3.92 -18.01
C PRO A 182 -7.07 4.39 -17.54
N TYR A 183 -7.13 5.49 -16.80
CA TYR A 183 -8.38 6.02 -16.23
C TYR A 183 -9.01 7.15 -17.06
N GLY A 184 -8.52 7.38 -18.28
CA GLY A 184 -8.93 8.52 -19.11
C GLY A 184 -8.02 9.73 -18.94
N ASN A 185 -8.56 10.94 -19.14
CA ASN A 185 -7.77 12.16 -19.10
C ASN A 185 -7.24 12.45 -17.67
N PRO A 186 -5.91 12.52 -17.44
CA PRO A 186 -5.34 12.70 -16.09
C PRO A 186 -5.85 13.93 -15.34
N ASP A 187 -5.99 15.07 -16.02
CA ASP A 187 -6.46 16.30 -15.38
C ASP A 187 -7.96 16.20 -15.06
N ALA A 188 -8.76 15.58 -15.92
CA ALA A 188 -10.18 15.37 -15.65
C ALA A 188 -10.39 14.44 -14.44
N VAL A 189 -9.68 13.31 -14.39
CA VAL A 189 -9.77 12.33 -13.29
C VAL A 189 -9.31 12.96 -11.98
N THR A 190 -8.17 13.65 -11.95
CA THR A 190 -7.66 14.27 -10.72
C THR A 190 -8.53 15.42 -10.24
N LYS A 191 -9.10 16.24 -11.15
CA LYS A 191 -10.10 17.28 -10.80
C LYS A 191 -11.36 16.66 -10.22
N ARG A 192 -11.86 15.58 -10.81
CA ARG A 192 -13.02 14.83 -10.32
C ARG A 192 -12.78 14.28 -8.91
N MET A 193 -11.66 13.57 -8.71
CA MET A 193 -11.26 13.09 -7.39
C MET A 193 -11.16 14.23 -6.37
N ARG A 194 -10.47 15.34 -6.71
CA ARG A 194 -10.36 16.49 -5.82
C ARG A 194 -11.73 17.06 -5.42
N ALA A 195 -12.61 17.25 -6.40
CA ALA A 195 -13.93 17.83 -6.18
C ALA A 195 -14.75 17.01 -5.17
N ILE A 196 -14.67 15.68 -5.24
CA ILE A 196 -15.35 14.77 -4.33
C ILE A 196 -14.63 14.72 -2.98
N PHE A 197 -13.32 14.47 -2.97
CA PHE A 197 -12.57 14.21 -1.75
C PHE A 197 -12.52 15.40 -0.79
N GLN A 198 -12.54 16.63 -1.29
CA GLN A 198 -12.56 17.83 -0.44
C GLN A 198 -13.87 17.99 0.36
N ARG A 199 -14.95 17.31 -0.04
CA ARG A 199 -16.24 17.30 0.68
C ARG A 199 -16.39 16.10 1.62
N SER A 200 -15.46 15.15 1.57
CA SER A 200 -15.49 13.92 2.36
C SER A 200 -14.95 14.16 3.78
N SER A 201 -15.80 14.63 4.69
CA SER A 201 -15.39 14.98 6.07
C SER A 201 -15.00 13.75 6.93
N GLU A 202 -15.58 12.59 6.61
CA GLU A 202 -15.37 11.35 7.38
C GLU A 202 -14.29 10.45 6.77
N VAL A 203 -13.54 10.94 5.79
CA VAL A 203 -12.54 10.17 5.05
C VAL A 203 -11.18 10.85 5.12
N SER A 204 -10.14 10.06 5.37
CA SER A 204 -8.74 10.50 5.21
C SER A 204 -8.07 9.70 4.11
N TYR A 205 -7.30 10.39 3.29
CA TYR A 205 -6.68 9.82 2.11
C TYR A 205 -5.18 9.67 2.32
N LEU A 206 -4.68 8.48 2.04
CA LEU A 206 -3.26 8.18 1.97
C LEU A 206 -2.91 7.95 0.50
N PHE A 207 -1.95 8.70 -0.03
CA PHE A 207 -1.44 8.52 -1.38
C PHE A 207 0.01 8.07 -1.28
N ALA A 208 0.38 6.94 -1.90
CA ALA A 208 1.77 6.54 -2.03
C ALA A 208 2.14 6.37 -3.49
N GLY A 209 3.39 6.68 -3.82
CA GLY A 209 3.90 6.51 -5.17
C GLY A 209 5.40 6.31 -5.22
N SER A 210 5.85 5.48 -6.17
CA SER A 210 7.27 5.15 -6.31
C SER A 210 8.06 6.14 -7.17
N LEU A 211 7.37 6.93 -8.00
CA LEU A 211 7.97 7.96 -8.84
C LEU A 211 7.86 9.32 -8.17
N GLU A 212 8.88 9.69 -7.39
CA GLU A 212 8.84 10.90 -6.56
C GLU A 212 8.57 12.18 -7.34
N HIS A 213 9.16 12.32 -8.53
CA HIS A 213 8.97 13.51 -9.36
C HIS A 213 7.50 13.66 -9.81
N MET A 214 6.83 12.56 -10.21
CA MET A 214 5.42 12.60 -10.58
C MET A 214 4.51 12.86 -9.37
N MET A 215 4.83 12.27 -8.20
CA MET A 215 4.10 12.56 -6.97
C MET A 215 4.25 14.03 -6.56
N ARG A 216 5.46 14.60 -6.68
CA ARG A 216 5.66 16.03 -6.41
C ARG A 216 4.92 16.89 -7.41
N ASP A 217 4.95 16.56 -8.70
CA ASP A 217 4.20 17.29 -9.73
C ASP A 217 2.68 17.21 -9.53
N LEU A 218 2.14 16.10 -9.04
CA LEU A 218 0.70 15.98 -8.77
C LEU A 218 0.22 16.84 -7.60
N PHE A 219 1.03 16.99 -6.55
CA PHE A 219 0.59 17.55 -5.25
C PHE A 219 1.20 18.91 -4.88
N ALA A 220 2.32 19.33 -5.50
CA ALA A 220 3.01 20.57 -5.13
C ALA A 220 2.55 21.81 -5.92
N PRO A 221 2.47 21.81 -7.26
CA PRO A 221 2.14 23.00 -8.04
C PRO A 221 0.71 23.49 -7.80
N SER A 222 0.50 24.80 -7.72
CA SER A 222 -0.82 25.41 -7.46
C SER A 222 -1.87 25.18 -8.55
N HIS A 223 -1.44 24.97 -9.80
CA HIS A 223 -2.34 24.71 -10.93
C HIS A 223 -2.87 23.27 -10.99
N ARG A 224 -2.31 22.37 -10.17
CA ARG A 224 -2.71 20.95 -10.13
C ARG A 224 -3.87 20.75 -9.16
N ALA A 225 -4.79 19.86 -9.52
CA ALA A 225 -6.00 19.60 -8.73
C ALA A 225 -5.71 19.18 -7.28
N PHE A 226 -4.62 18.47 -7.03
CA PHE A 226 -4.26 17.99 -5.69
C PHE A 226 -3.33 18.92 -4.91
N SER A 227 -3.11 20.14 -5.37
CA SER A 227 -2.30 21.13 -4.64
C SER A 227 -2.79 21.33 -3.21
N GLY A 228 -1.90 21.18 -2.24
CA GLY A 228 -2.19 21.35 -0.82
C GLY A 228 -3.23 20.38 -0.24
N PHE A 229 -3.54 19.28 -0.94
CA PHE A 229 -4.58 18.34 -0.50
C PHE A 229 -4.16 17.49 0.72
N GLY A 230 -2.85 17.36 0.96
CA GLY A 230 -2.29 16.60 2.07
C GLY A 230 -0.84 16.97 2.36
N GLY A 231 -0.31 16.47 3.47
CA GLY A 231 1.08 16.68 3.88
C GLY A 231 2.01 15.58 3.35
N PHE A 232 3.22 15.95 2.93
CA PHE A 232 4.24 14.97 2.58
C PHE A 232 4.83 14.32 3.83
N HIS A 233 4.75 12.99 3.92
CA HIS A 233 5.41 12.19 4.94
C HIS A 233 6.66 11.54 4.37
N THR A 234 7.83 11.91 4.91
CA THR A 234 9.12 11.35 4.46
C THR A 234 9.46 10.13 5.30
N LEU A 235 9.65 9.00 4.63
CA LEU A 235 10.06 7.75 5.25
C LEU A 235 11.52 7.82 5.74
N ARG A 236 11.73 7.89 7.06
CA ARG A 236 13.07 7.96 7.71
C ARG A 236 13.97 6.77 7.42
N ALA A 237 15.27 6.94 7.21
CA ALA A 237 16.15 5.76 7.10
C ALA A 237 16.05 4.86 8.34
N ILE A 238 16.03 3.53 8.14
CA ILE A 238 16.05 2.57 9.26
C ILE A 238 17.42 2.70 9.96
N THR A 239 17.39 2.87 11.27
CA THR A 239 18.60 3.08 12.06
C THR A 239 19.48 1.82 12.08
N VAL A 240 20.78 1.98 12.31
CA VAL A 240 21.71 0.84 12.45
C VAL A 240 21.31 -0.04 13.64
N ALA A 241 20.78 0.56 14.71
CA ALA A 241 20.30 -0.16 15.88
C ALA A 241 19.09 -1.04 15.56
N ASP A 242 18.11 -0.52 14.82
CA ASP A 242 16.93 -1.28 14.42
C ASP A 242 17.28 -2.39 13.44
N TRP A 243 18.15 -2.11 12.47
CA TRP A 243 18.71 -3.14 11.60
C TRP A 243 19.39 -4.26 12.39
N SER A 244 20.25 -3.90 13.34
CA SER A 244 20.98 -4.88 14.14
C SER A 244 20.02 -5.76 14.94
N ARG A 245 19.02 -5.15 15.57
CA ARG A 245 18.00 -5.83 16.37
C ARG A 245 17.16 -6.78 15.52
N GLY A 246 16.56 -6.27 14.43
CA GLY A 246 15.66 -7.06 13.59
C GLY A 246 16.38 -8.19 12.86
N LEU A 247 17.65 -8.00 12.47
CA LEU A 247 18.46 -9.08 11.92
C LEU A 247 18.73 -10.16 12.98
N LEU A 248 19.09 -9.78 14.21
CA LEU A 248 19.30 -10.72 15.31
C LEU A 248 18.06 -11.56 15.60
N GLU A 249 16.89 -10.93 15.69
CA GLU A 249 15.61 -11.60 15.92
C GLU A 249 15.30 -12.61 14.81
N ARG A 250 15.47 -12.21 13.53
CA ARG A 250 15.23 -13.11 12.39
C ARG A 250 16.22 -14.28 12.34
N PHE A 251 17.51 -14.04 12.58
CA PHE A 251 18.50 -15.12 12.58
C PHE A 251 18.32 -16.07 13.77
N ALA A 252 17.88 -15.57 14.93
CA ALA A 252 17.53 -16.41 16.06
C ALA A 252 16.35 -17.34 15.75
N ALA A 253 15.38 -16.90 14.95
CA ALA A 253 14.27 -17.72 14.49
C ALA A 253 14.69 -18.90 13.57
N ASP A 254 15.89 -18.87 12.98
CA ASP A 254 16.48 -19.97 12.18
C ASP A 254 17.66 -20.68 12.90
N ASP A 255 17.73 -20.59 14.23
CA ASP A 255 18.81 -21.17 15.06
C ASP A 255 20.23 -20.72 14.63
N CYS A 256 20.35 -19.55 13.99
CA CYS A 256 21.62 -18.98 13.56
C CYS A 256 22.19 -18.05 14.63
N VAL A 257 23.38 -18.38 15.15
CA VAL A 257 24.04 -17.59 16.21
C VAL A 257 25.05 -16.61 15.59
N LYS A 258 25.05 -15.36 16.07
CA LYS A 258 26.05 -14.36 15.68
C LYS A 258 27.43 -14.80 16.17
N ARG A 259 28.40 -14.95 15.26
CA ARG A 259 29.81 -15.12 15.65
C ARG A 259 30.44 -13.74 15.78
N ARG A 260 31.30 -13.51 16.78
CA ARG A 260 32.06 -12.25 16.89
C ARG A 260 32.87 -12.05 15.61
N SER A 261 32.63 -10.96 14.91
CA SER A 261 33.45 -10.50 13.79
C SER A 261 33.67 -9.00 13.89
N THR A 262 34.87 -8.56 13.53
CA THR A 262 35.35 -7.18 13.59
C THR A 262 34.45 -6.24 12.77
N ALA A 263 34.32 -5.01 13.27
CA ALA A 263 33.19 -4.08 13.19
C ALA A 263 32.61 -3.70 11.81
N THR A 264 33.07 -4.27 10.71
CA THR A 264 32.63 -3.91 9.34
C THR A 264 32.02 -5.08 8.57
N ARG A 265 31.99 -6.30 9.14
CA ARG A 265 31.50 -7.48 8.42
C ARG A 265 30.79 -8.43 9.38
N TRP A 266 29.48 -8.60 9.24
CA TRP A 266 28.68 -9.53 10.04
C TRP A 266 28.90 -10.97 9.56
N ARG A 267 29.41 -11.86 10.43
CA ARG A 267 29.58 -13.30 10.14
C ARG A 267 28.66 -14.12 11.05
N TRP A 268 27.79 -14.92 10.44
CA TRP A 268 26.86 -15.80 11.14
C TRP A 268 27.35 -17.24 11.03
N SER A 269 27.26 -18.00 12.12
CA SER A 269 27.60 -19.43 12.14
C SER A 269 26.61 -20.16 13.04
N ARG A 270 26.12 -21.32 12.59
CA ARG A 270 25.22 -22.14 13.40
C ARG A 270 25.95 -22.69 14.63
N ARG A 271 25.24 -22.85 15.75
CA ARG A 271 25.69 -23.73 16.84
C ARG A 271 25.61 -25.16 16.30
N SER A 272 26.75 -25.79 16.04
CA SER A 272 26.76 -27.21 15.68
C SER A 272 26.69 -28.06 16.95
N SER A 273 25.67 -28.90 17.09
CA SER A 273 25.87 -30.22 17.67
C SER A 273 26.28 -31.15 16.52
N ARG A 274 27.56 -31.56 16.52
CA ARG A 274 28.26 -32.45 15.57
C ARG A 274 28.72 -31.83 14.24
N SER A 275 30.05 -31.72 14.17
CA SER A 275 30.95 -31.77 13.01
C SER A 275 30.35 -31.56 11.61
N GLY A 276 30.59 -30.36 11.05
CA GLY A 276 30.36 -30.07 9.64
C GLY A 276 30.41 -28.55 9.40
N ALA A 277 31.60 -28.02 9.07
CA ALA A 277 31.77 -26.61 8.78
C ALA A 277 31.05 -26.24 7.47
N CYS A 278 29.90 -25.56 7.56
CA CYS A 278 29.23 -24.96 6.41
C CYS A 278 29.59 -23.48 6.32
N THR A 279 30.66 -23.16 5.60
CA THR A 279 31.00 -21.78 5.21
C THR A 279 30.07 -21.32 4.09
N ARG A 280 28.86 -20.87 4.42
CA ARG A 280 28.10 -20.02 3.49
C ARG A 280 28.64 -18.61 3.56
N THR A 281 29.62 -18.33 2.71
CA THR A 281 29.94 -16.95 2.33
C THR A 281 28.78 -16.45 1.47
N PRO A 282 28.20 -15.25 1.70
CA PRO A 282 27.25 -14.68 0.76
C PRO A 282 28.02 -14.29 -0.50
N SER A 283 28.23 -15.24 -1.41
CA SER A 283 28.68 -14.97 -2.77
C SER A 283 27.54 -14.23 -3.46
N ARG A 284 27.73 -12.90 -3.61
CA ARG A 284 26.89 -11.92 -4.31
C ARG A 284 25.80 -11.18 -3.51
N LEU A 285 26.10 -10.76 -2.29
CA LEU A 285 25.51 -9.52 -1.72
C LEU A 285 26.60 -8.45 -1.56
N ARG A 286 27.11 -7.94 -2.70
CA ARG A 286 27.75 -6.62 -2.71
C ARG A 286 26.64 -5.57 -2.79
N ALA A 287 25.93 -5.34 -1.69
CA ALA A 287 25.19 -4.10 -1.53
C ALA A 287 26.24 -3.00 -1.25
N ARG A 288 26.72 -2.34 -2.30
CA ARG A 288 27.36 -1.01 -2.14
C ARG A 288 26.22 -0.06 -1.75
N TRP A 289 26.12 0.22 -0.45
CA TRP A 289 25.24 1.26 0.05
C TRP A 289 25.86 2.62 -0.30
N PRO A 290 25.14 3.56 -0.95
CA PRO A 290 25.68 4.88 -1.25
C PRO A 290 25.76 5.65 0.07
N ILE A 291 26.96 5.68 0.65
CA ILE A 291 27.31 6.63 1.70
C ILE A 291 27.51 7.96 0.98
N GLY A 292 26.59 8.90 1.19
CA GLY A 292 26.73 10.24 0.65
C GLY A 292 27.86 10.97 1.35
N SER A 293 28.94 11.29 0.62
CA SER A 293 29.70 12.55 0.74
C SER A 293 30.91 12.60 -0.23
N ARG A 294 30.86 13.58 -1.16
CA ARG A 294 31.96 14.38 -1.74
C ARG A 294 33.06 13.76 -2.64
N PHE A 295 33.00 14.16 -3.92
CA PHE A 295 34.03 14.80 -4.78
C PHE A 295 35.46 14.22 -4.97
N ARG A 296 35.79 14.05 -6.27
CA ARG A 296 37.03 14.33 -7.06
C ARG A 296 37.77 13.17 -7.76
N SER A 297 37.69 13.26 -9.10
CA SER A 297 38.74 13.13 -10.14
C SER A 297 39.66 11.90 -10.21
N GLY A 298 39.73 11.29 -11.39
CA GLY A 298 41.01 10.79 -11.93
C GLY A 298 41.01 9.43 -12.63
N CYS A 299 40.96 9.46 -13.96
CA CYS A 299 41.75 8.65 -14.92
C CYS A 299 41.76 7.10 -14.92
N ARG A 300 41.19 6.57 -16.02
CA ARG A 300 41.76 5.64 -17.03
C ARG A 300 41.97 4.13 -16.76
N ARG A 301 41.36 3.36 -17.69
CA ARG A 301 41.84 2.13 -18.41
C ARG A 301 41.91 0.83 -17.58
N ARG A 302 41.61 -0.37 -18.08
CA ARG A 302 41.64 -0.97 -19.44
C ARG A 302 40.74 -2.23 -19.49
N PHE A 303 40.26 -2.54 -20.68
CA PHE A 303 39.61 -3.79 -21.13
C PHE A 303 40.59 -4.97 -21.28
N ALA A 304 40.03 -6.17 -21.55
CA ALA A 304 40.62 -7.49 -21.88
C ALA A 304 40.72 -8.45 -20.68
N THR A 305 40.39 -9.74 -20.70
CA THR A 305 39.95 -10.78 -21.68
C THR A 305 39.52 -11.98 -20.80
N GLY A 306 38.53 -12.82 -21.11
CA GLY A 306 38.61 -13.91 -22.09
C GLY A 306 38.83 -15.26 -21.37
N CYS A 307 37.97 -16.24 -21.70
CA CYS A 307 37.75 -17.59 -21.15
C CYS A 307 36.93 -17.70 -19.85
#